data_AF-A0A957GH29-F1
#
_entry.id   AF-A0A957GH29-F1
#
_cell.length_a   1.000
_cell.length_b   1.000
_cell.length_c   1.000
_cell.angle_alpha   90.00
_cell.angle_beta   90.00
_cell.angle_gamma   90.00
#
_symmetry.space_group_name_H-M   'P 1'
#
loop_
_entity.id
_entity.type
_entity.pdbx_description
1 polymer ?
#
loop_
_entity_poly.entity_id
_entity_poly.type
_entity_poly.pdbx_seq_one_letter_code
_entity_poly.pdbx_strand_id
1 'polypeptide(L)'
;ATPSFTHVNGAGNPDENYTYLVTAVGHNCWQRESALSNRVAEFDFVLSETPGTDFNWIALPLDSGLNRASDLKAHVENNSSAGVSVLSVAQWAAVSQNYQSFSSLPFPHGDFDLTIGGAYRLAIDLAAGDTAIWTMVGRVPEPAAFSYALYETNSSDFNWLMLPLQYGAVTAASWLQNEVENNAAPGVTVFAVSMWNTAAQSYQTYTSLPVPGGDFPTRIGYPYRLSLEVETGNVSTWPQ
;
A
#
# COMPACT_ATOMS: atom_id res chain seq x y z
N ALA A 1 25.28 -18.96 -20.68
CA ALA A 1 23.82 -18.71 -20.77
C ALA A 1 23.46 -17.78 -19.64
N THR A 2 22.81 -16.65 -19.92
CA THR A 2 22.21 -15.84 -18.87
C THR A 2 20.95 -16.56 -18.43
N PRO A 3 20.82 -17.03 -17.17
CA PRO A 3 19.55 -17.56 -16.70
C PRO A 3 18.52 -16.44 -16.78
N SER A 4 17.44 -16.68 -17.52
CA SER A 4 16.26 -15.84 -17.55
C SER A 4 15.08 -16.66 -17.05
N PHE A 5 14.32 -16.10 -16.13
CA PHE A 5 13.06 -16.69 -15.66
C PHE A 5 11.93 -15.75 -16.08
N THR A 6 10.86 -16.34 -16.60
CA THR A 6 9.63 -15.62 -16.94
C THR A 6 8.49 -16.40 -16.31
N HIS A 7 7.78 -15.76 -15.38
CA HIS A 7 6.56 -16.34 -14.83
C HIS A 7 5.40 -16.07 -15.80
N VAL A 8 5.01 -17.10 -16.56
CA VAL A 8 3.89 -16.99 -17.50
C VAL A 8 2.59 -17.03 -16.71
N ASN A 9 1.73 -16.02 -16.88
CA ASN A 9 0.46 -15.82 -16.16
C ASN A 9 0.57 -15.47 -14.67
N GLY A 10 1.75 -15.05 -14.19
CA GLY A 10 1.89 -14.51 -12.83
C GLY A 10 1.38 -13.08 -12.66
N ALA A 11 1.31 -12.33 -13.75
CA ALA A 11 0.95 -10.91 -13.72
C ALA A 11 -0.56 -10.69 -13.87
N GLY A 12 -1.08 -9.69 -13.17
CA GLY A 12 -2.46 -9.22 -13.30
C GLY A 12 -3.47 -9.94 -12.39
N ASN A 13 -3.04 -10.57 -11.31
CA ASN A 13 -3.93 -11.13 -10.29
C ASN A 13 -3.83 -10.34 -8.97
N PRO A 14 -4.76 -9.41 -8.68
CA PRO A 14 -4.73 -8.59 -7.46
C PRO A 14 -4.94 -9.37 -6.15
N ASP A 15 -5.36 -10.64 -6.24
CA ASP A 15 -5.50 -11.53 -5.10
C ASP A 15 -4.20 -12.30 -4.76
N GLU A 16 -3.18 -12.24 -5.64
CA GLU A 16 -1.93 -12.98 -5.49
C GLU A 16 -0.72 -12.04 -5.65
N ASN A 17 0.06 -11.90 -4.58
CA ASN A 17 1.34 -11.18 -4.65
C ASN A 17 2.49 -12.18 -4.80
N TYR A 18 3.35 -11.95 -5.78
CA TYR A 18 4.47 -12.84 -6.07
C TYR A 18 5.76 -12.28 -5.48
N THR A 19 6.52 -13.12 -4.77
CA THR A 19 7.89 -12.79 -4.34
C THR A 19 8.85 -13.80 -4.91
N TYR A 20 9.89 -13.32 -5.59
CA TYR A 20 10.90 -14.14 -6.24
C TYR A 20 12.24 -14.02 -5.52
N LEU A 21 12.86 -15.16 -5.31
CA LEU A 21 14.21 -15.31 -4.79
C LEU A 21 14.91 -16.37 -5.65
N VAL A 22 16.09 -16.04 -6.18
CA VAL A 22 16.82 -16.94 -7.08
C VAL A 22 18.15 -17.32 -6.44
N THR A 23 18.44 -18.61 -6.46
CA THR A 23 19.76 -19.16 -6.17
C THR A 23 20.24 -19.98 -7.36
N ALA A 24 21.56 -20.05 -7.54
CA ALA A 24 22.19 -20.90 -8.54
C ALA A 24 22.86 -22.08 -7.84
N VAL A 25 22.48 -23.30 -8.21
CA VAL A 25 23.15 -24.52 -7.73
C VAL A 25 24.20 -24.92 -8.77
N GLY A 26 25.46 -24.94 -8.35
CA GLY A 26 26.57 -25.35 -9.20
C GLY A 26 26.45 -26.82 -9.59
N HIS A 27 26.52 -27.12 -10.89
CA HIS A 27 26.52 -28.49 -11.39
C HIS A 27 27.92 -29.13 -11.30
N ASN A 28 28.46 -29.18 -10.08
CA ASN A 28 29.75 -29.81 -9.75
C ASN A 28 29.57 -30.84 -8.61
N CYS A 29 30.63 -31.60 -8.30
CA CYS A 29 30.59 -32.66 -7.28
C CYS A 29 30.31 -32.16 -5.84
N TRP A 30 30.24 -30.84 -5.63
CA TRP A 30 29.94 -30.24 -4.33
C TRP A 30 28.56 -29.57 -4.27
N GLN A 31 27.82 -29.52 -5.39
CA GLN A 31 26.47 -28.95 -5.49
C GLN A 31 26.28 -27.63 -4.72
N ARG A 32 27.29 -26.75 -4.76
CA ARG A 32 27.26 -25.52 -3.96
C ARG A 32 26.18 -24.58 -4.49
N GLU A 33 25.32 -24.13 -3.59
CA GLU A 33 24.34 -23.10 -3.85
C GLU A 33 24.98 -21.70 -3.72
N SER A 34 24.61 -20.78 -4.60
CA SER A 34 25.05 -19.39 -4.53
C SER A 34 24.44 -18.68 -3.32
N ALA A 35 24.93 -17.48 -3.03
CA ALA A 35 24.17 -16.55 -2.21
C ALA A 35 22.79 -16.26 -2.84
N LEU A 36 21.84 -15.87 -2.00
CA LEU A 36 20.52 -15.43 -2.40
C LEU A 36 20.61 -14.20 -3.33
N SER A 37 19.76 -14.14 -4.36
CA SER A 37 19.56 -12.92 -5.14
C SER A 37 18.89 -11.83 -4.29
N ASN A 38 18.84 -10.61 -4.84
CA ASN A 38 17.89 -9.61 -4.34
C ASN A 38 16.47 -10.17 -4.47
N ARG A 39 15.63 -9.91 -3.47
CA ARG A 39 14.20 -10.21 -3.50
C ARG A 39 13.51 -9.21 -4.42
N VAL A 40 12.73 -9.71 -5.37
CA VAL A 40 11.85 -8.89 -6.22
C VAL A 40 10.43 -9.38 -6.06
N ALA A 41 9.47 -8.49 -6.26
CA ALA A 41 8.07 -8.84 -6.17
C ALA A 41 7.24 -8.08 -7.20
N GLU A 42 6.00 -8.53 -7.32
CA GLU A 42 4.97 -7.96 -8.16
C GLU A 42 3.70 -7.77 -7.31
N PHE A 43 3.11 -6.59 -7.41
CA PHE A 43 1.86 -6.22 -6.76
C PHE A 43 0.89 -5.67 -7.79
N ASP A 44 -0.32 -6.19 -7.77
CA ASP A 44 -1.42 -5.77 -8.63
C ASP A 44 -2.50 -5.06 -7.80
N PHE A 45 -2.89 -3.87 -8.24
CA PHE A 45 -3.96 -3.10 -7.64
C PHE A 45 -5.13 -2.97 -8.61
N VAL A 46 -6.33 -3.31 -8.15
CA VAL A 46 -7.55 -3.01 -8.91
C VAL A 46 -7.84 -1.53 -8.80
N LEU A 47 -7.91 -0.89 -9.95
CA LEU A 47 -8.42 0.45 -10.14
C LEU A 47 -9.84 0.36 -10.66
N SER A 48 -10.75 1.18 -10.16
CA SER A 48 -12.12 1.25 -10.67
C SER A 48 -12.66 2.66 -10.67
N GLU A 49 -13.58 2.89 -11.59
CA GLU A 49 -14.35 4.11 -11.72
C GLU A 49 -15.83 3.75 -11.73
N THR A 50 -16.64 4.55 -11.04
CA THR A 50 -18.09 4.45 -11.07
C THR A 50 -18.68 5.79 -11.48
N PRO A 51 -19.97 5.85 -11.87
CA PRO A 51 -20.62 7.13 -12.18
C PRO A 51 -20.60 8.16 -11.02
N GLY A 52 -20.39 7.71 -9.78
CA GLY A 52 -20.38 8.58 -8.60
C GLY A 52 -18.99 9.04 -8.16
N THR A 53 -17.96 8.23 -8.36
CA THR A 53 -16.59 8.50 -7.90
C THR A 53 -15.58 7.58 -8.57
N ASP A 54 -14.36 8.10 -8.62
CA ASP A 54 -13.17 7.63 -9.30
C ASP A 54 -12.00 7.39 -8.33
N PHE A 55 -12.28 7.28 -7.04
CA PHE A 55 -11.24 7.19 -6.03
C PHE A 55 -10.73 5.76 -5.85
N ASN A 56 -9.41 5.67 -5.78
CA ASN A 56 -8.69 4.41 -5.62
C ASN A 56 -7.58 4.61 -4.60
N TRP A 57 -7.48 3.72 -3.61
CA TRP A 57 -6.38 3.74 -2.65
C TRP A 57 -5.38 2.66 -2.98
N ILE A 58 -4.12 3.07 -3.10
CA ILE A 58 -2.99 2.18 -3.37
C ILE A 58 -1.89 2.43 -2.33
N ALA A 59 -0.93 1.51 -2.26
CA ALA A 59 0.30 1.72 -1.51
C ALA A 59 1.53 1.45 -2.39
N LEU A 60 2.71 1.81 -1.90
CA LEU A 60 3.98 1.52 -2.55
C LEU A 60 4.77 0.44 -1.78
N PRO A 61 4.43 -0.85 -1.91
CA PRO A 61 5.09 -1.93 -1.18
C PRO A 61 6.53 -2.20 -1.61
N LEU A 62 6.90 -1.77 -2.82
CA LEU A 62 8.18 -2.10 -3.44
C LEU A 62 9.03 -0.86 -3.68
N ASP A 63 10.34 -1.05 -3.69
CA ASP A 63 11.28 -0.09 -4.24
C ASP A 63 11.29 -0.24 -5.77
N SER A 64 10.50 0.60 -6.45
CA SER A 64 10.36 0.66 -7.90
C SER A 64 11.06 1.88 -8.52
N GLY A 65 11.75 2.69 -7.72
CA GLY A 65 12.38 3.94 -8.17
C GLY A 65 11.40 5.10 -8.41
N LEU A 66 10.14 5.00 -8.00
CA LEU A 66 9.19 6.10 -8.00
C LEU A 66 9.47 7.04 -6.83
N ASN A 67 9.81 8.30 -7.11
CA ASN A 67 10.22 9.24 -6.07
C ASN A 67 9.21 10.38 -5.89
N ARG A 68 8.41 10.70 -6.92
CA ARG A 68 7.52 11.85 -6.96
C ARG A 68 6.10 11.46 -7.35
N ALA A 69 5.10 12.20 -6.88
CA ALA A 69 3.69 11.97 -7.23
C ALA A 69 3.45 11.97 -8.76
N SER A 70 4.18 12.82 -9.49
CA SER A 70 4.22 12.82 -10.95
C SER A 70 4.78 11.53 -11.57
N ASP A 71 5.80 10.92 -10.98
CA ASP A 71 6.33 9.61 -11.39
C ASP A 71 5.25 8.53 -11.23
N LEU A 72 4.56 8.52 -10.08
CA LEU A 72 3.48 7.57 -9.81
C LEU A 72 2.33 7.72 -10.80
N LYS A 73 1.88 8.94 -11.07
CA LYS A 73 0.90 9.20 -12.13
C LYS A 73 1.36 8.57 -13.46
N ALA A 74 2.55 8.93 -13.94
CA ALA A 74 3.05 8.44 -15.22
C ALA A 74 3.19 6.91 -15.22
N HIS A 75 3.59 6.32 -14.10
CA HIS A 75 3.75 4.88 -13.98
C HIS A 75 2.40 4.15 -14.03
N VAL A 76 1.37 4.64 -13.35
CA VAL A 76 0.01 4.07 -13.40
C VAL A 76 -0.54 4.14 -14.82
N GLU A 77 -0.44 5.31 -15.48
CA GLU A 77 -0.95 5.51 -16.84
C GLU A 77 -0.26 4.59 -17.87
N ASN A 78 1.03 4.28 -17.68
CA ASN A 78 1.81 3.45 -18.60
C ASN A 78 1.82 1.94 -18.28
N ASN A 79 1.45 1.53 -17.07
CA ASN A 79 1.56 0.14 -16.60
C ASN A 79 0.22 -0.41 -16.07
N SER A 80 -0.89 0.10 -16.60
CA SER A 80 -2.22 -0.45 -16.33
C SER A 80 -2.70 -1.33 -17.49
N SER A 81 -3.51 -2.35 -17.18
CA SER A 81 -4.05 -3.30 -18.16
C SER A 81 -5.03 -2.66 -19.17
N ALA A 82 -5.58 -1.50 -18.85
CA ALA A 82 -6.41 -0.68 -19.71
C ALA A 82 -5.91 0.78 -19.70
N GLY A 83 -6.42 1.61 -20.62
CA GLY A 83 -6.09 3.03 -20.65
C GLY A 83 -6.64 3.74 -19.42
N VAL A 84 -5.74 4.22 -18.55
CA VAL A 84 -6.04 4.99 -17.35
C VAL A 84 -5.47 6.39 -17.51
N SER A 85 -6.25 7.41 -17.17
CA SER A 85 -5.76 8.77 -16.95
C SER A 85 -5.82 9.09 -15.46
N VAL A 86 -4.71 9.46 -14.83
CA VAL A 86 -4.71 9.84 -13.41
C VAL A 86 -4.96 11.33 -13.30
N LEU A 87 -6.14 11.71 -12.80
CA LEU A 87 -6.55 13.10 -12.64
C LEU A 87 -5.81 13.77 -11.47
N SER A 88 -5.64 13.05 -10.36
CA SER A 88 -4.87 13.53 -9.22
C SER A 88 -4.29 12.41 -8.37
N VAL A 89 -3.22 12.71 -7.64
CA VAL A 89 -2.62 11.85 -6.61
C VAL A 89 -2.66 12.61 -5.30
N ALA A 90 -3.16 12.01 -4.23
CA ALA A 90 -3.19 12.65 -2.92
C ALA A 90 -2.58 11.73 -1.85
N GLN A 91 -1.96 12.35 -0.86
CA GLN A 91 -1.47 11.68 0.34
C GLN A 91 -2.04 12.35 1.59
N TRP A 92 -2.21 11.57 2.64
CA TRP A 92 -2.62 12.09 3.94
C TRP A 92 -1.41 12.58 4.73
N ALA A 93 -1.39 13.85 5.09
CA ALA A 93 -0.39 14.41 5.99
C ALA A 93 -0.89 14.31 7.44
N ALA A 94 -0.49 13.25 8.14
CA ALA A 94 -0.97 12.94 9.49
C ALA A 94 -0.64 14.05 10.52
N VAL A 95 0.46 14.78 10.36
CA VAL A 95 0.80 15.90 11.27
C VAL A 95 -0.22 17.03 11.19
N SER A 96 -0.67 17.37 9.98
CA SER A 96 -1.61 18.46 9.72
C SER A 96 -3.07 18.00 9.56
N GLN A 97 -3.31 16.69 9.60
CA GLN A 97 -4.60 16.04 9.39
C GLN A 97 -5.34 16.57 8.14
N ASN A 98 -4.62 16.68 7.03
CA ASN A 98 -5.17 17.12 5.76
C ASN A 98 -4.55 16.35 4.59
N TYR A 99 -5.20 16.46 3.43
CA TYR A 99 -4.66 15.93 2.19
C TYR A 99 -3.74 16.94 1.52
N GLN A 100 -2.56 16.46 1.11
CA GLN A 100 -1.78 17.12 0.07
C GLN A 100 -2.09 16.44 -1.26
N SER A 101 -2.34 17.22 -2.31
CA SER A 101 -2.67 16.71 -3.64
C SER A 101 -1.73 17.24 -4.72
N PHE A 102 -1.37 16.35 -5.63
CA PHE A 102 -0.78 16.62 -6.91
C PHE A 102 -1.85 16.49 -8.00
N SER A 103 -1.87 17.44 -8.93
CA SER A 103 -2.68 17.36 -10.14
C SER A 103 -1.92 18.01 -11.30
N SER A 104 -2.06 17.44 -12.50
CA SER A 104 -1.54 18.01 -13.74
C SER A 104 -2.50 18.98 -14.42
N LEU A 105 -3.74 19.11 -13.92
CA LEU A 105 -4.83 19.87 -14.52
C LEU A 105 -5.32 21.01 -13.60
N PRO A 106 -5.64 22.20 -14.15
CA PRO A 106 -5.29 22.67 -15.50
C PRO A 106 -3.78 22.92 -15.68
N PHE A 107 -3.02 22.99 -14.58
CA PHE A 107 -1.56 23.13 -14.57
C PHE A 107 -0.96 22.23 -13.47
N PRO A 108 0.25 21.67 -13.67
CA PRO A 108 0.95 20.91 -12.64
C PRO A 108 1.16 21.70 -11.35
N HIS A 109 0.73 21.14 -10.23
CA HIS A 109 0.96 21.68 -8.89
C HIS A 109 0.98 20.58 -7.84
N GLY A 110 1.62 20.87 -6.70
CA GLY A 110 1.56 19.99 -5.53
C GLY A 110 2.31 18.68 -5.65
N ASP A 111 3.30 18.59 -6.54
CA ASP A 111 4.16 17.41 -6.69
C ASP A 111 4.98 17.19 -5.41
N PHE A 112 4.74 16.08 -4.73
CA PHE A 112 5.35 15.72 -3.45
C PHE A 112 6.17 14.44 -3.56
N ASP A 113 7.07 14.24 -2.59
CA ASP A 113 7.89 13.03 -2.52
C ASP A 113 7.05 11.83 -2.09
N LEU A 114 7.33 10.70 -2.73
CA LEU A 114 6.77 9.41 -2.38
C LEU A 114 7.68 8.69 -1.40
N THR A 115 7.08 7.82 -0.59
CA THR A 115 7.78 7.00 0.38
C THR A 115 7.38 5.55 0.20
N ILE A 116 8.36 4.66 0.34
CA ILE A 116 8.10 3.22 0.42
C ILE A 116 7.17 2.95 1.60
N GLY A 117 6.15 2.13 1.37
CA GLY A 117 5.09 1.84 2.33
C GLY A 117 4.05 2.95 2.47
N GLY A 118 4.19 4.07 1.76
CA GLY A 118 3.21 5.16 1.75
C GLY A 118 1.89 4.74 1.08
N ALA A 119 0.79 5.33 1.55
CA ALA A 119 -0.55 5.13 1.00
C ALA A 119 -1.01 6.38 0.23
N TYR A 120 -1.54 6.17 -0.97
CA TYR A 120 -1.91 7.24 -1.89
C TYR A 120 -3.31 7.03 -2.44
N ARG A 121 -4.07 8.12 -2.53
CA ARG A 121 -5.36 8.15 -3.20
C ARG A 121 -5.19 8.67 -4.62
N LEU A 122 -5.60 7.88 -5.59
CA LEU A 122 -5.71 8.26 -6.99
C LEU A 122 -7.15 8.65 -7.30
N ALA A 123 -7.32 9.72 -8.06
CA ALA A 123 -8.55 9.99 -8.82
C ALA A 123 -8.24 9.68 -10.28
N ILE A 124 -9.04 8.86 -10.95
CA ILE A 124 -8.73 8.33 -12.29
C ILE A 124 -9.88 8.51 -13.27
N ASP A 125 -9.60 8.39 -14.55
CA ASP A 125 -10.58 8.29 -15.62
C ASP A 125 -10.19 7.10 -16.50
N LEU A 126 -11.11 6.16 -16.67
CA LEU A 126 -10.92 4.93 -17.44
C LEU A 126 -11.44 5.14 -18.87
N ALA A 127 -10.54 4.97 -19.85
CA ALA A 127 -10.88 5.18 -21.26
C ALA A 127 -11.93 4.18 -21.78
N ALA A 128 -12.02 2.99 -21.18
CA ALA A 128 -13.04 1.98 -21.47
C ALA A 128 -13.19 0.99 -20.31
N GLY A 129 -14.43 0.64 -19.98
CA GLY A 129 -14.76 -0.28 -18.88
C GLY A 129 -14.77 0.39 -17.51
N ASP A 130 -15.12 -0.39 -16.49
CA ASP A 130 -15.28 0.12 -15.11
C ASP A 130 -14.07 -0.21 -14.21
N THR A 131 -13.11 -1.00 -14.73
CA THR A 131 -11.95 -1.47 -13.96
C THR A 131 -10.68 -1.56 -14.81
N ALA A 132 -9.53 -1.26 -14.20
CA ALA A 132 -8.20 -1.55 -14.72
C ALA A 132 -7.34 -2.21 -13.63
N ILE A 133 -6.27 -2.90 -14.01
CA ILE A 133 -5.29 -3.46 -13.07
C ILE A 133 -3.99 -2.70 -13.26
N TRP A 134 -3.52 -2.03 -12.22
CA TRP A 134 -2.21 -1.42 -12.20
C TRP A 134 -1.19 -2.39 -11.59
N THR A 135 -0.14 -2.69 -12.33
CA THR A 135 0.94 -3.59 -11.90
C THR A 135 2.17 -2.79 -11.48
N MET A 136 2.70 -3.12 -10.30
CA MET A 136 3.95 -2.58 -9.77
C MET A 136 4.97 -3.71 -9.58
N VAL A 137 6.14 -3.54 -10.16
CA VAL A 137 7.27 -4.48 -10.02
C VAL A 137 8.45 -3.73 -9.44
N GLY A 138 9.18 -4.36 -8.52
CA GLY A 138 10.29 -3.71 -7.85
C GLY A 138 11.04 -4.63 -6.90
N ARG A 139 12.06 -4.07 -6.26
CA ARG A 139 12.79 -4.76 -5.19
C ARG A 139 11.94 -4.79 -3.93
N VAL A 140 11.95 -5.92 -3.23
CA VAL A 140 11.34 -6.03 -1.89
C VAL A 140 12.24 -5.28 -0.89
N PRO A 141 11.75 -4.23 -0.23
CA PRO A 141 12.51 -3.52 0.80
C PRO A 141 12.82 -4.41 2.00
N GLU A 142 13.87 -4.06 2.75
CA GLU A 142 14.11 -4.69 4.06
C GLU A 142 12.94 -4.36 5.01
N PRO A 143 12.57 -5.25 5.96
CA PRO A 143 11.45 -5.02 6.86
C PRO A 143 11.48 -3.68 7.60
N ALA A 144 12.68 -3.20 7.97
CA ALA A 144 12.89 -1.93 8.65
C ALA A 144 12.58 -0.69 7.80
N ALA A 145 12.37 -0.84 6.49
CA ALA A 145 11.93 0.24 5.61
C ALA A 145 10.46 0.64 5.87
N PHE A 146 9.68 -0.23 6.52
CA PHE A 146 8.29 0.04 6.87
C PHE A 146 8.24 0.48 8.34
N SER A 147 8.20 1.79 8.58
CA SER A 147 8.01 2.37 9.91
C SER A 147 7.13 3.61 9.78
N TYR A 148 6.05 3.65 10.55
CA TYR A 148 5.01 4.66 10.47
C TYR A 148 4.95 5.43 11.78
N ALA A 149 5.05 6.76 11.68
CA ALA A 149 4.70 7.65 12.78
C ALA A 149 3.17 7.80 12.82
N LEU A 150 2.57 7.33 13.92
CA LEU A 150 1.15 7.39 14.20
C LEU A 150 0.89 8.64 15.04
N TYR A 151 0.11 9.57 14.50
CA TYR A 151 -0.16 10.87 15.11
C TYR A 151 -1.56 10.93 15.71
N GLU A 152 -1.63 11.51 16.91
CA GLU A 152 -2.87 12.00 17.49
C GLU A 152 -2.85 13.52 17.50
N THR A 153 -3.95 14.14 17.08
CA THR A 153 -4.11 15.60 17.13
C THR A 153 -5.46 15.97 17.73
N ASN A 154 -5.59 17.22 18.15
CA ASN A 154 -6.84 17.74 18.70
C ASN A 154 -8.02 17.75 17.71
N SER A 155 -7.76 17.67 16.40
CA SER A 155 -8.80 17.72 15.36
C SER A 155 -9.23 16.34 14.89
N SER A 156 -8.26 15.45 14.71
CA SER A 156 -8.51 14.06 14.30
C SER A 156 -7.28 13.19 14.55
N ASP A 157 -7.53 11.90 14.44
CA ASP A 157 -6.67 10.80 14.83
C ASP A 157 -6.40 9.84 13.66
N PHE A 158 -6.64 10.31 12.43
CA PHE A 158 -6.50 9.47 11.25
C PHE A 158 -5.04 9.31 10.86
N ASN A 159 -4.66 8.05 10.65
CA ASN A 159 -3.35 7.65 10.18
C ASN A 159 -3.51 6.68 9.02
N TRP A 160 -2.66 6.81 8.01
CA TRP A 160 -2.63 5.87 6.90
C TRP A 160 -1.33 5.10 6.93
N LEU A 161 -1.44 3.79 6.75
CA LEU A 161 -0.30 2.89 6.65
C LEU A 161 -0.58 1.85 5.59
N MET A 162 0.46 1.15 5.18
CA MET A 162 0.35 -0.08 4.41
C MET A 162 0.66 -1.25 5.34
N LEU A 163 -0.06 -2.37 5.22
CA LEU A 163 0.31 -3.58 5.98
C LEU A 163 1.68 -4.07 5.47
N PRO A 164 2.75 -4.06 6.30
CA PRO A 164 4.08 -4.38 5.80
C PRO A 164 4.22 -5.83 5.37
N LEU A 165 5.17 -6.09 4.46
CA LEU A 165 5.29 -7.37 3.74
C LEU A 165 5.64 -8.55 4.65
N GLN A 166 6.22 -8.31 5.82
CA GLN A 166 6.54 -9.32 6.83
C GLN A 166 5.32 -9.73 7.68
N TYR A 167 4.22 -8.97 7.65
CA TYR A 167 3.02 -9.22 8.46
C TYR A 167 1.98 -10.08 7.74
N GLY A 168 2.42 -11.08 6.96
CA GLY A 168 1.52 -12.00 6.24
C GLY A 168 0.59 -12.82 7.15
N ALA A 169 0.90 -12.91 8.45
CA ALA A 169 0.04 -13.54 9.45
C ALA A 169 -1.13 -12.65 9.89
N VAL A 170 -1.09 -11.34 9.62
CA VAL A 170 -2.18 -10.40 9.93
C VAL A 170 -3.19 -10.48 8.79
N THR A 171 -4.19 -11.35 8.93
CA THR A 171 -5.16 -11.66 7.87
C THR A 171 -6.55 -11.06 8.10
N ALA A 172 -6.77 -10.32 9.18
CA ALA A 172 -8.03 -9.65 9.49
C ALA A 172 -7.81 -8.24 10.07
N ALA A 173 -8.81 -7.36 9.91
CA ALA A 173 -8.77 -5.99 10.43
C ALA A 173 -8.66 -5.97 11.95
N SER A 174 -9.37 -6.87 12.64
CA SER A 174 -9.24 -7.08 14.08
C SER A 174 -7.83 -7.49 14.51
N TRP A 175 -7.13 -8.25 13.67
CA TRP A 175 -5.74 -8.66 13.94
C TRP A 175 -4.77 -7.52 13.67
N LEU A 176 -5.01 -6.69 12.67
CA LEU A 176 -4.24 -5.47 12.44
C LEU A 176 -4.39 -4.50 13.61
N GLN A 177 -5.61 -4.35 14.14
CA GLN A 177 -5.84 -3.57 15.35
C GLN A 177 -4.95 -4.06 16.50
N ASN A 178 -5.05 -5.34 16.85
CA ASN A 178 -4.27 -5.94 17.93
C ASN A 178 -2.76 -5.84 17.68
N GLU A 179 -2.32 -6.01 16.44
CA GLU A 179 -0.90 -5.94 16.09
C GLU A 179 -0.33 -4.54 16.33
N VAL A 180 -1.09 -3.49 16.01
CA VAL A 180 -0.68 -2.10 16.24
C VAL A 180 -0.70 -1.78 17.74
N GLU A 181 -1.78 -2.11 18.45
CA GLU A 181 -1.91 -1.83 19.88
C GLU A 181 -0.81 -2.53 20.72
N ASN A 182 -0.42 -3.76 20.35
CA ASN A 182 0.58 -4.53 21.10
C ASN A 182 2.04 -4.16 20.76
N ASN A 183 2.31 -3.55 19.61
CA ASN A 183 3.68 -3.36 19.11
C ASN A 183 4.02 -1.91 18.73
N ALA A 184 3.11 -0.96 18.88
CA ALA A 184 3.42 0.46 18.75
C ALA A 184 4.06 0.99 20.05
N ALA A 185 5.00 1.93 19.92
CA ALA A 185 5.57 2.62 21.08
C ALA A 185 5.74 4.13 20.84
N PRO A 186 5.30 5.02 21.77
CA PRO A 186 4.46 4.73 22.95
C PRO A 186 3.15 3.99 22.62
N GLY A 187 2.52 3.34 23.59
CA GLY A 187 1.31 2.54 23.35
C GLY A 187 0.21 3.34 22.68
N VAL A 188 -0.68 2.65 21.96
CA VAL A 188 -1.84 3.26 21.28
C VAL A 188 -3.08 2.42 21.52
N THR A 189 -4.24 3.08 21.56
CA THR A 189 -5.56 2.44 21.47
C THR A 189 -6.13 2.72 20.08
N VAL A 190 -6.49 1.68 19.33
CA VAL A 190 -7.05 1.83 17.98
C VAL A 190 -8.57 1.68 18.04
N PHE A 191 -9.29 2.72 17.64
CA PHE A 191 -10.76 2.74 17.65
C PHE A 191 -11.38 2.11 16.42
N ALA A 192 -10.72 2.27 15.27
CA ALA A 192 -11.22 1.75 14.01
C ALA A 192 -10.09 1.46 13.01
N VAL A 193 -10.32 0.42 12.21
CA VAL A 193 -9.52 0.07 11.04
C VAL A 193 -10.41 0.15 9.82
N SER A 194 -10.07 0.97 8.84
CA SER A 194 -10.82 1.10 7.58
C SER A 194 -9.97 0.70 6.38
N MET A 195 -10.61 0.06 5.40
CA MET A 195 -10.07 -0.09 4.05
C MET A 195 -11.03 0.51 3.02
N TRP A 196 -10.48 0.98 1.90
CA TRP A 196 -11.31 1.41 0.77
C TRP A 196 -11.76 0.19 -0.04
N ASN A 197 -13.07 0.04 -0.22
CA ASN A 197 -13.62 -0.92 -1.14
C ASN A 197 -13.76 -0.24 -2.51
N THR A 198 -12.84 -0.55 -3.41
CA THR A 198 -12.78 0.04 -4.76
C THR A 198 -14.03 -0.26 -5.60
N ALA A 199 -14.63 -1.45 -5.48
CA ALA A 199 -15.83 -1.78 -6.25
C ALA A 199 -17.09 -1.06 -5.72
N ALA A 200 -17.22 -0.94 -4.40
CA ALA A 200 -18.34 -0.26 -3.77
C ALA A 200 -18.11 1.25 -3.58
N GLN A 201 -16.92 1.73 -3.92
CA GLN A 201 -16.46 3.12 -3.76
C GLN A 201 -16.81 3.72 -2.38
N SER A 202 -16.50 2.96 -1.33
CA SER A 202 -16.82 3.31 0.05
C SER A 202 -15.85 2.67 1.03
N TYR A 203 -15.79 3.18 2.26
CA TYR A 203 -14.99 2.57 3.32
C TYR A 203 -15.72 1.39 3.94
N GLN A 204 -15.03 0.25 4.01
CA GLN A 204 -15.36 -0.81 4.95
C GLN A 204 -14.58 -0.54 6.24
N THR A 205 -15.27 -0.56 7.38
CA THR A 205 -14.68 -0.19 8.67
C THR A 205 -14.97 -1.25 9.71
N TYR A 206 -13.91 -1.70 10.38
CA TYR A 206 -13.96 -2.48 11.60
C TYR A 206 -13.87 -1.55 12.80
N THR A 207 -14.73 -1.78 13.79
CA THR A 207 -14.63 -1.15 15.12
C THR A 207 -14.74 -2.23 16.18
N SER A 208 -14.04 -2.09 17.30
CA SER A 208 -14.17 -2.96 18.47
C SER A 208 -15.22 -2.48 19.48
N LEU A 209 -15.61 -1.19 19.39
CA LEU A 209 -16.55 -0.52 20.28
C LEU A 209 -17.71 0.13 19.52
N PRO A 210 -18.92 0.22 20.13
CA PRO A 210 -19.31 -0.40 21.40
C PRO A 210 -19.56 -1.92 21.29
N VAL A 211 -19.68 -2.45 20.07
CA VAL A 211 -19.77 -3.89 19.78
C VAL A 211 -18.90 -4.17 18.56
N PRO A 212 -18.03 -5.20 18.60
CA PRO A 212 -17.20 -5.55 17.46
C PRO A 212 -18.04 -5.82 16.20
N GLY A 213 -17.69 -5.15 15.11
CA GLY A 213 -18.44 -5.27 13.85
C GLY A 213 -17.63 -4.83 12.65
N GLY A 214 -17.98 -5.35 11.47
CA GLY A 214 -17.37 -4.94 10.22
C GLY A 214 -15.95 -5.46 9.98
N ASP A 215 -15.55 -6.57 10.62
CA ASP A 215 -14.24 -7.19 10.37
C ASP A 215 -14.11 -7.62 8.90
N PHE A 216 -12.90 -7.53 8.37
CA PHE A 216 -12.61 -7.81 6.97
C PHE A 216 -11.22 -8.39 6.76
N PRO A 217 -11.00 -9.16 5.68
CA PRO A 217 -9.68 -9.69 5.36
C PRO A 217 -8.68 -8.56 5.08
N THR A 218 -7.49 -8.67 5.66
CA THR A 218 -6.35 -7.80 5.33
C THR A 218 -5.41 -8.49 4.35
N ARG A 219 -4.60 -7.69 3.65
CA ARG A 219 -3.64 -8.11 2.63
C ARG A 219 -2.35 -7.33 2.82
N ILE A 220 -1.22 -8.01 2.80
CA ILE A 220 0.09 -7.35 2.82
C ILE A 220 0.22 -6.45 1.59
N GLY A 221 0.91 -5.32 1.75
CA GLY A 221 1.11 -4.35 0.67
C GLY A 221 -0.11 -3.49 0.34
N TYR A 222 -1.23 -3.63 1.06
CA TYR A 222 -2.42 -2.81 0.86
C TYR A 222 -2.54 -1.70 1.92
N PRO A 223 -3.13 -0.54 1.55
CA PRO A 223 -3.30 0.58 2.45
C PRO A 223 -4.50 0.41 3.40
N TYR A 224 -4.32 0.83 4.64
CA TYR A 224 -5.34 0.89 5.68
C TYR A 224 -5.32 2.23 6.38
N ARG A 225 -6.50 2.69 6.79
CA ARG A 225 -6.65 3.88 7.63
C ARG A 225 -6.97 3.46 9.06
N LEU A 226 -6.22 3.97 10.02
CA LEU A 226 -6.48 3.82 11.44
C LEU A 226 -7.05 5.12 12.03
N SER A 227 -7.92 4.99 13.02
CA SER A 227 -8.27 6.04 13.99
C SER A 227 -7.84 5.54 15.37
N LEU A 228 -7.03 6.32 16.09
CA LEU A 228 -6.33 5.87 17.29
C LEU A 228 -6.01 7.00 18.28
N GLU A 229 -5.84 6.64 19.55
CA GLU A 229 -5.32 7.52 20.60
C GLU A 229 -3.92 7.04 21.00
N VAL A 230 -2.98 7.96 21.19
CA VAL A 230 -1.64 7.69 21.67
C VAL A 230 -1.64 7.82 23.19
N GLU A 231 -1.33 6.74 23.91
CA GLU A 231 -1.44 6.68 25.38
C GLU A 231 -0.56 7.70 26.10
N THR A 232 0.56 8.09 25.50
CA THR A 232 1.48 9.08 26.06
C THR A 232 2.13 9.92 24.96
N GLY A 233 1.90 11.23 25.02
CA GLY A 233 2.40 12.17 24.02
C GLY A 233 1.38 12.36 22.90
N ASN A 234 1.87 12.55 21.67
CA ASN A 234 1.03 12.76 20.48
C ASN A 234 1.55 12.02 19.24
N VAL A 235 2.61 11.21 19.40
CA VAL A 235 3.22 10.43 18.33
C VAL A 235 3.61 9.07 18.88
N SER A 236 3.24 8.03 18.15
CA SER A 236 3.72 6.66 18.32
C SER A 236 4.41 6.16 17.04
N THR A 237 5.15 5.07 17.12
CA THR A 237 5.79 4.44 15.96
C THR A 237 5.42 2.97 15.88
N TRP A 238 5.02 2.51 14.70
CA TRP A 238 4.74 1.11 14.39
C TRP A 238 5.14 0.77 12.95
N PRO A 239 5.65 -0.43 12.65
CA PRO A 239 6.21 -1.40 13.60
C PRO A 239 7.53 -0.90 14.22
N GLN A 240 7.94 -1.51 15.34
CA GLN A 240 9.24 -1.28 16.00
C GLN A 240 10.24 -2.38 15.65
#